data_AF-A0A561V291-F1
#
_entry.id   AF-A0A561V291-F1
#
_cell.length_a   1.000
_cell.length_b   1.000
_cell.length_c   1.000
_cell.angle_alpha   90.00
_cell.angle_beta   90.00
_cell.angle_gamma   90.00
#
_symmetry.space_group_name_H-M   'P 1'
#
loop_
_entity.id
_entity.type
_entity.pdbx_description
1 polymer ?
#
loop_
_entity_poly.entity_id
_entity_poly.type
_entity_poly.pdbx_seq_one_letter_code
_entity_poly.pdbx_strand_id
1 'polypeptide(L)'
;MSTETPRRTRFRVGAGKATRSRAVAGLTALLLPLAAMVGMASPAEAATSATATYVKKSDWGSGFEGQWTVKNTGTTALSSWTIEWDFPSGTAVGSAWDAAVTSSGTHWTAKNLSWNGSVAPGASVSFGFNGTGSGSPAGCKLNGASCDGGSVPGDKAPSAPGTPTASGITDTSVKLSWNAATDDNGIKNYDVLRDGAVVGTVTGTTYTNTGLTAGTDYSYTVRARDTADQTGPASGAVKVHTTGGGGTDPGPGTGSKVNLGYFAEWGVYGRNYHVKNLVTSGSAAKITHINYAFGNVQGGKCTIGDSYADYDKAYTADQSVDGVADTWDQPLRGSFNQLRKLKAKYPNIKVLWSFGGWTWSGGFGQAAQNPAAFAQSCYDLVEDPRWADVFDGIDIDWEYPNACGLTCDTSGPAALKSLTSALRTKFGSNNLVTAAITADGSNGGKIDVADYAGAAQSLNWYNVMTYDFFGAWDAKGPTAPHSPLTPYTGIPKAGFSASEAIAKLKAQGVPASKLLLGIGFYGRGWTGVTQDAPGGTATGAAPGTYEAGIEDYKVLKNTCPATGTIAGTAYAHCGTNWWSYDTPATIGTKMAWAKSQGLGGAFFWEFSGDTSNGELVSAMNNGLK
;
A
#
# COMPACT_ATOMS: atom_id res chain seq x y z
N MET A 1 -35.17 -58.03 22.82
CA MET A 1 -34.57 -57.73 24.13
C MET A 1 -34.19 -56.26 24.09
N SER A 2 -35.10 -55.32 24.31
CA SER A 2 -35.86 -55.00 25.55
C SER A 2 -35.12 -53.97 26.41
N THR A 3 -35.75 -52.78 26.56
CA THR A 3 -35.73 -51.86 27.73
C THR A 3 -34.37 -51.28 28.17
N GLU A 4 -34.24 -50.03 28.64
CA GLU A 4 -35.23 -49.04 29.10
C GLU A 4 -34.72 -47.58 28.99
N THR A 5 -35.59 -46.60 29.25
CA THR A 5 -35.37 -45.12 29.16
C THR A 5 -35.10 -44.53 30.59
N PRO A 6 -35.09 -43.20 30.95
CA PRO A 6 -35.66 -42.01 30.26
C PRO A 6 -35.00 -40.60 30.45
N ARG A 7 -35.64 -39.58 29.82
CA ARG A 7 -35.60 -38.10 30.09
C ARG A 7 -34.33 -37.34 29.66
N ARG A 8 -34.36 -36.08 29.19
CA ARG A 8 -35.38 -35.05 28.77
C ARG A 8 -34.63 -34.11 27.77
N THR A 9 -35.20 -33.31 26.86
CA THR A 9 -36.47 -32.55 26.85
C THR A 9 -36.94 -32.23 25.41
N ARG A 10 -38.25 -31.98 25.24
CA ARG A 10 -38.97 -31.52 24.02
C ARG A 10 -40.21 -30.67 24.47
N PHE A 11 -40.91 -29.84 23.68
CA PHE A 11 -40.88 -29.61 22.22
C PHE A 11 -41.38 -28.20 21.78
N ARG A 12 -41.53 -28.04 20.46
CA ARG A 12 -42.20 -26.99 19.64
C ARG A 12 -43.58 -26.47 20.09
N VAL A 13 -43.88 -25.22 19.67
CA VAL A 13 -45.08 -24.67 18.97
C VAL A 13 -46.50 -25.06 19.43
N GLY A 14 -47.38 -24.06 19.63
CA GLY A 14 -48.84 -24.24 19.58
C GLY A 14 -49.66 -23.01 20.00
N ALA A 15 -50.75 -22.69 19.28
CA ALA A 15 -51.63 -21.54 19.54
C ALA A 15 -52.82 -21.86 20.48
N GLY A 16 -53.49 -20.84 21.04
CA GLY A 16 -54.71 -20.98 21.85
C GLY A 16 -55.48 -19.66 22.06
N LYS A 17 -56.82 -19.70 22.11
CA LYS A 17 -57.73 -18.54 22.06
C LYS A 17 -58.32 -18.11 23.42
N ALA A 18 -58.57 -16.80 23.55
CA ALA A 18 -59.75 -16.11 24.15
C ALA A 18 -60.21 -16.39 25.60
N THR A 19 -60.63 -15.33 26.32
CA THR A 19 -62.06 -15.08 26.67
C THR A 19 -62.30 -13.81 27.53
N ARG A 20 -63.44 -13.12 27.26
CA ARG A 20 -64.37 -12.42 28.20
C ARG A 20 -63.86 -11.26 29.12
N SER A 21 -64.64 -10.26 29.55
CA SER A 21 -65.98 -9.71 29.18
C SER A 21 -66.30 -8.44 30.03
N ARG A 22 -67.27 -7.60 29.58
CA ARG A 22 -68.01 -6.53 30.31
C ARG A 22 -67.26 -5.21 30.63
N ALA A 23 -67.89 -4.04 30.84
CA ALA A 23 -69.11 -3.39 30.28
C ALA A 23 -69.30 -1.98 30.95
N VAL A 24 -70.22 -1.15 30.40
CA VAL A 24 -71.00 -0.05 31.03
C VAL A 24 -70.51 1.43 30.92
N ALA A 25 -71.41 2.27 30.36
CA ALA A 25 -71.64 3.74 30.50
C ALA A 25 -70.52 4.74 30.14
N GLY A 26 -70.81 6.01 29.75
CA GLY A 26 -72.09 6.70 29.55
C GLY A 26 -71.89 8.15 29.03
N LEU A 27 -72.94 8.78 28.48
CA LEU A 27 -72.91 10.05 27.75
C LEU A 27 -72.38 11.28 28.52
N THR A 28 -71.75 12.22 27.81
CA THR A 28 -72.23 13.62 27.65
C THR A 28 -71.53 14.31 26.46
N ALA A 29 -72.10 15.40 25.94
CA ALA A 29 -71.79 15.96 24.62
C ALA A 29 -71.24 17.40 24.67
N LEU A 30 -70.61 17.89 23.59
CA LEU A 30 -70.96 19.17 22.92
C LEU A 30 -70.18 19.44 21.61
N LEU A 31 -70.90 20.00 20.61
CA LEU A 31 -70.49 20.86 19.49
C LEU A 31 -69.64 20.35 18.28
N LEU A 32 -70.14 20.76 17.10
CA LEU A 32 -69.63 20.71 15.72
C LEU A 32 -68.93 22.07 15.38
N PRO A 33 -68.13 22.26 14.29
CA PRO A 33 -68.48 21.85 12.91
C PRO A 33 -67.38 21.44 11.90
N LEU A 34 -67.87 20.80 10.82
CA LEU A 34 -67.37 20.72 9.42
C LEU A 34 -65.87 20.63 9.11
N ALA A 35 -65.47 19.51 8.51
CA ALA A 35 -64.92 19.47 7.15
C ALA A 35 -65.13 18.08 6.52
N ALA A 36 -65.40 18.01 5.22
CA ALA A 36 -65.74 16.76 4.53
C ALA A 36 -64.49 15.96 4.11
N MET A 37 -64.55 14.62 4.28
CA MET A 37 -63.73 13.71 3.50
C MET A 37 -64.62 12.91 2.54
N VAL A 38 -64.69 13.38 1.30
CA VAL A 38 -65.20 12.59 0.18
C VAL A 38 -64.14 11.54 -0.15
N GLY A 39 -64.50 10.27 -0.08
CA GLY A 39 -63.64 9.20 -0.57
C GLY A 39 -63.54 9.25 -2.08
N MET A 40 -62.35 9.52 -2.61
CA MET A 40 -61.98 9.15 -3.97
C MET A 40 -60.80 8.19 -3.90
N ALA A 41 -60.90 7.07 -4.60
CA ALA A 41 -59.83 6.09 -4.68
C ALA A 41 -58.63 6.70 -5.41
N SER A 42 -57.46 6.68 -4.77
CA SER A 42 -56.20 7.05 -5.40
C SER A 42 -55.76 5.95 -6.37
N PRO A 43 -55.51 6.23 -7.66
CA PRO A 43 -54.71 5.35 -8.49
C PRO A 43 -53.23 5.58 -8.13
N ALA A 44 -52.66 4.67 -7.33
CA ALA A 44 -51.23 4.59 -7.08
C ALA A 44 -50.57 3.60 -8.06
N GLU A 45 -49.33 3.89 -8.45
CA GLU A 45 -48.39 3.01 -9.18
C GLU A 45 -48.73 2.67 -10.66
N ALA A 46 -48.56 3.63 -11.57
CA ALA A 46 -48.46 3.38 -13.02
C ALA A 46 -47.65 4.47 -13.76
N ALA A 47 -46.35 4.63 -13.44
CA ALA A 47 -45.50 5.69 -14.02
C ALA A 47 -44.02 5.32 -14.24
N THR A 48 -43.41 4.54 -13.35
CA THR A 48 -41.97 4.19 -13.40
C THR A 48 -41.63 3.08 -14.41
N SER A 49 -42.59 2.65 -15.23
CA SER A 49 -42.54 1.46 -16.08
C SER A 49 -42.69 1.75 -17.57
N ALA A 50 -42.70 3.01 -18.01
CA ALA A 50 -42.76 3.35 -19.43
C ALA A 50 -42.08 4.68 -19.74
N THR A 51 -41.61 4.82 -20.98
CA THR A 51 -41.06 6.07 -21.53
C THR A 51 -41.70 6.38 -22.88
N ALA A 52 -41.62 7.65 -23.30
CA ALA A 52 -42.03 8.10 -24.62
C ALA A 52 -40.98 9.02 -25.25
N THR A 53 -40.64 8.77 -26.51
CA THR A 53 -39.65 9.55 -27.25
C THR A 53 -40.25 10.17 -28.51
N TYR A 54 -39.91 11.43 -28.78
CA TYR A 54 -40.28 12.15 -30.00
C TYR A 54 -39.14 12.16 -31.00
N VAL A 55 -39.48 11.98 -32.27
CA VAL A 55 -38.58 12.26 -33.40
C VAL A 55 -39.33 13.05 -34.47
N LYS A 56 -38.67 14.05 -35.04
CA LYS A 56 -39.12 14.68 -36.29
C LYS A 56 -38.64 13.80 -37.46
N LYS A 57 -39.56 13.12 -38.13
CA LYS A 57 -39.30 12.16 -39.21
C LYS A 57 -38.90 12.84 -40.52
N SER A 58 -39.49 13.99 -40.80
CA SER A 58 -39.14 14.86 -41.91
C SER A 58 -39.47 16.31 -41.56
N ASP A 59 -38.73 17.25 -42.11
CA ASP A 59 -38.94 18.70 -41.95
C ASP A 59 -38.82 19.35 -43.32
N TRP A 60 -39.81 20.16 -43.69
CA TRP A 60 -39.84 20.91 -44.96
C TRP A 60 -40.00 22.42 -44.72
N GLY A 61 -39.64 22.90 -43.52
CA GLY A 61 -39.54 24.31 -43.13
C GLY A 61 -40.87 24.98 -42.80
N SER A 62 -41.92 24.76 -43.61
CA SER A 62 -43.28 25.25 -43.32
C SER A 62 -44.11 24.25 -42.49
N GLY A 63 -43.66 23.00 -42.40
CA GLY A 63 -44.25 21.93 -41.61
C GLY A 63 -43.32 20.73 -41.49
N PHE A 64 -43.78 19.71 -40.78
CA PHE A 64 -42.98 18.54 -40.44
C PHE A 64 -43.84 17.30 -40.18
N GLU A 65 -43.22 16.12 -40.30
CA GLU A 65 -43.75 14.87 -39.77
C GLU A 65 -43.15 14.61 -38.39
N GLY A 66 -43.98 14.48 -37.36
CA GLY A 66 -43.59 14.10 -36.00
C GLY A 66 -44.05 12.69 -35.67
N GLN A 67 -43.20 11.89 -35.02
CA GLN A 67 -43.55 10.58 -34.49
C GLN A 67 -43.22 10.52 -32.99
N TRP A 68 -44.20 10.08 -32.19
CA TRP A 68 -43.98 9.64 -30.81
C TRP A 68 -43.86 8.12 -30.77
N THR A 69 -42.99 7.61 -29.90
CA THR A 69 -42.83 6.17 -29.62
C THR A 69 -42.94 5.94 -28.12
N VAL A 70 -43.99 5.25 -27.67
CA VAL A 70 -44.12 4.75 -26.29
C VAL A 70 -43.39 3.42 -26.18
N LYS A 71 -42.58 3.24 -25.14
CA LYS A 71 -41.91 1.98 -24.80
C LYS A 71 -42.28 1.57 -23.37
N ASN A 72 -42.70 0.33 -23.20
CA ASN A 72 -42.84 -0.26 -21.89
C ASN A 72 -41.46 -0.73 -21.39
N THR A 73 -40.97 -0.10 -20.32
CA THR A 73 -39.68 -0.40 -19.68
C THR A 73 -39.82 -1.25 -18.41
N GLY A 74 -41.04 -1.48 -17.93
CA GLY A 74 -41.34 -2.32 -16.77
C GLY A 74 -41.59 -3.79 -17.09
N THR A 75 -42.06 -4.52 -16.07
CA THR A 75 -42.27 -5.98 -16.09
C THR A 75 -43.73 -6.40 -16.32
N THR A 76 -44.67 -5.45 -16.31
CA THR A 76 -46.10 -5.66 -16.54
C THR A 76 -46.54 -4.96 -17.82
N ALA A 77 -47.52 -5.52 -18.55
CA ALA A 77 -48.03 -4.88 -19.76
C ALA A 77 -48.77 -3.57 -19.42
N LEU A 78 -48.56 -2.52 -20.23
CA LEU A 78 -49.44 -1.35 -20.21
C LEU A 78 -50.81 -1.76 -20.75
N SER A 79 -51.87 -1.19 -20.18
CA SER A 79 -53.26 -1.34 -20.66
C SER A 79 -53.71 -0.19 -21.56
N SER A 80 -53.12 1.00 -21.38
CA SER A 80 -53.40 2.22 -22.13
C SER A 80 -52.24 3.19 -22.04
N TRP A 81 -52.16 4.11 -23.00
CA TRP A 81 -51.22 5.23 -22.97
C TRP A 81 -51.89 6.52 -23.44
N THR A 82 -51.51 7.61 -22.79
CA THR A 82 -51.85 9.00 -23.16
C THR A 82 -50.56 9.81 -23.10
N ILE A 83 -50.22 10.52 -24.17
CA ILE A 83 -49.11 11.47 -24.21
C ILE A 83 -49.68 12.88 -24.24
N GLU A 84 -49.29 13.71 -23.27
CA GLU A 84 -49.53 15.17 -23.26
C GLU A 84 -48.22 15.88 -23.63
N TRP A 85 -48.24 17.03 -24.30
CA TRP A 85 -47.06 17.90 -24.52
C TRP A 85 -47.47 19.33 -24.88
N ASP A 86 -46.55 20.28 -24.79
CA ASP A 86 -46.74 21.66 -25.21
C ASP A 86 -45.92 21.97 -26.48
N PHE A 87 -46.51 22.73 -27.40
CA PHE A 87 -45.81 23.35 -28.53
C PHE A 87 -45.72 24.88 -28.33
N PRO A 88 -44.66 25.56 -28.78
CA PRO A 88 -44.62 27.02 -28.76
C PRO A 88 -45.67 27.59 -29.72
N SER A 89 -46.07 28.85 -29.49
CA SER A 89 -47.05 29.52 -30.36
C SER A 89 -46.57 29.55 -31.82
N GLY A 90 -47.51 29.38 -32.75
CA GLY A 90 -47.20 29.21 -34.18
C GLY A 90 -46.79 27.79 -34.59
N THR A 91 -46.77 26.81 -33.66
CA THR A 91 -46.57 25.39 -33.97
C THR A 91 -47.82 24.58 -33.58
N ALA A 92 -48.30 23.72 -34.49
CA ALA A 92 -49.56 22.98 -34.30
C ALA A 92 -49.55 21.62 -35.03
N VAL A 93 -50.36 20.67 -34.58
CA VAL A 93 -50.67 19.44 -35.33
C VAL A 93 -51.84 19.69 -36.28
N GLY A 94 -51.70 19.30 -37.55
CA GLY A 94 -52.75 19.39 -38.56
C GLY A 94 -53.50 18.08 -38.80
N SER A 95 -52.80 16.94 -38.81
CA SER A 95 -53.41 15.61 -38.96
C SER A 95 -52.57 14.55 -38.24
N ALA A 96 -53.21 13.52 -37.68
CA ALA A 96 -52.54 12.45 -36.93
C ALA A 96 -53.10 11.07 -37.29
N TRP A 97 -52.29 10.04 -37.09
CA TRP A 97 -52.65 8.63 -37.26
C TRP A 97 -52.19 7.83 -36.03
N ASP A 98 -52.79 6.66 -35.83
CA ASP A 98 -52.54 5.73 -34.71
C ASP A 98 -52.78 6.29 -33.29
N ALA A 99 -53.28 7.52 -33.16
CA ALA A 99 -53.73 8.13 -31.92
C ALA A 99 -54.95 9.03 -32.15
N ALA A 100 -55.78 9.19 -31.11
CA ALA A 100 -56.74 10.29 -31.04
C ALA A 100 -56.01 11.52 -30.47
N VAL A 101 -55.77 12.53 -31.31
CA VAL A 101 -55.04 13.75 -30.93
C VAL A 101 -55.99 14.94 -30.78
N THR A 102 -55.89 15.66 -29.67
CA THR A 102 -56.67 16.87 -29.33
C THR A 102 -55.75 17.96 -28.77
N SER A 103 -56.22 19.21 -28.72
CA SER A 103 -55.48 20.33 -28.14
C SER A 103 -56.35 21.34 -27.39
N SER A 104 -55.68 22.10 -26.52
CA SER A 104 -56.20 23.27 -25.83
C SER A 104 -55.13 24.37 -25.88
N GLY A 105 -55.23 25.24 -26.88
CA GLY A 105 -54.21 26.25 -27.17
C GLY A 105 -52.89 25.62 -27.61
N THR A 106 -51.81 25.87 -26.86
CA THR A 106 -50.47 25.30 -27.08
C THR A 106 -50.32 23.87 -26.57
N HIS A 107 -51.25 23.40 -25.72
CA HIS A 107 -51.19 22.08 -25.11
C HIS A 107 -51.86 21.03 -25.99
N TRP A 108 -51.21 19.88 -26.17
CA TRP A 108 -51.62 18.78 -27.02
C TRP A 108 -51.72 17.48 -26.22
N THR A 109 -52.69 16.64 -26.58
CA THR A 109 -52.91 15.34 -25.94
C THR A 109 -53.19 14.30 -27.01
N ALA A 110 -52.48 13.17 -26.97
CA ALA A 110 -52.65 12.03 -27.86
C ALA A 110 -52.97 10.77 -27.03
N LYS A 111 -54.10 10.13 -27.32
CA LYS A 111 -54.53 8.91 -26.62
C LYS A 111 -54.54 7.70 -27.55
N ASN A 112 -54.21 6.54 -27.00
CA ASN A 112 -54.28 5.27 -27.72
C ASN A 112 -55.67 5.00 -28.34
N LEU A 113 -55.67 4.33 -29.49
CA LEU A 113 -56.86 3.75 -30.09
C LEU A 113 -57.17 2.39 -29.45
N SER A 114 -58.34 1.82 -29.76
CA SER A 114 -58.82 0.56 -29.17
C SER A 114 -57.91 -0.65 -29.42
N TRP A 115 -57.09 -0.61 -30.47
CA TRP A 115 -56.25 -1.72 -30.93
C TRP A 115 -54.76 -1.59 -30.54
N ASN A 116 -54.31 -0.44 -30.01
CA ASN A 116 -52.89 -0.19 -29.71
C ASN A 116 -52.60 0.30 -28.28
N GLY A 117 -53.59 0.27 -27.38
CA GLY A 117 -53.41 0.64 -25.98
C GLY A 117 -52.54 -0.32 -25.17
N SER A 118 -52.55 -1.62 -25.51
CA SER A 118 -51.77 -2.61 -24.77
C SER A 118 -50.35 -2.76 -25.30
N VAL A 119 -49.36 -2.59 -24.42
CA VAL A 119 -47.93 -2.67 -24.75
C VAL A 119 -47.25 -3.63 -23.79
N ALA A 120 -46.82 -4.78 -24.30
CA ALA A 120 -46.13 -5.80 -23.50
C ALA A 120 -44.78 -5.31 -22.94
N PRO A 121 -44.25 -5.90 -21.84
CA PRO A 121 -42.92 -5.59 -21.32
C PRO A 121 -41.83 -5.59 -22.41
N GLY A 122 -41.04 -4.51 -22.48
CA GLY A 122 -39.99 -4.33 -23.48
C GLY A 122 -40.47 -3.94 -24.89
N ALA A 123 -41.77 -4.01 -25.18
CA ALA A 123 -42.33 -3.64 -26.48
C ALA A 123 -42.52 -2.13 -26.62
N SER A 124 -42.71 -1.69 -27.87
CA SER A 124 -42.99 -0.31 -28.23
C SER A 124 -44.19 -0.19 -29.17
N VAL A 125 -44.86 0.95 -29.10
CA VAL A 125 -45.92 1.38 -30.02
C VAL A 125 -45.61 2.82 -30.44
N SER A 126 -46.00 3.21 -31.65
CA SER A 126 -45.80 4.57 -32.14
C SER A 126 -47.11 5.15 -32.68
N PHE A 127 -47.17 6.48 -32.70
CA PHE A 127 -48.14 7.23 -33.47
C PHE A 127 -47.46 8.40 -34.16
N GLY A 128 -48.01 8.86 -35.28
CA GLY A 128 -47.42 9.93 -36.08
C GLY A 128 -48.42 11.03 -36.41
N PHE A 129 -47.90 12.18 -36.81
CA PHE A 129 -48.68 13.34 -37.18
C PHE A 129 -47.92 14.29 -38.13
N ASN A 130 -48.67 15.00 -38.97
CA ASN A 130 -48.15 16.15 -39.72
C ASN A 130 -48.49 17.44 -38.98
N GLY A 131 -47.48 18.26 -38.73
CA GLY A 131 -47.58 19.56 -38.07
C GLY A 131 -47.12 20.73 -38.93
N THR A 132 -47.46 21.94 -38.48
CA THR A 132 -47.01 23.23 -39.05
C THR A 132 -46.18 23.99 -38.01
N GLY A 133 -45.32 24.89 -38.48
CA GLY A 133 -44.39 25.65 -37.63
C GLY A 133 -43.08 24.91 -37.35
N SER A 134 -42.15 25.59 -36.69
CA SER A 134 -40.77 25.11 -36.46
C SER A 134 -40.51 24.58 -35.04
N GLY A 135 -41.47 24.73 -34.12
CA GLY A 135 -41.32 24.35 -32.72
C GLY A 135 -41.13 22.85 -32.48
N SER A 136 -40.49 22.56 -31.35
CA SER A 136 -40.34 21.19 -30.81
C SER A 136 -41.26 21.01 -29.60
N PRO A 137 -41.70 19.78 -29.31
CA PRO A 137 -42.55 19.52 -28.16
C PRO A 137 -41.76 19.61 -26.86
N ALA A 138 -42.34 20.26 -25.85
CA ALA A 138 -41.81 20.38 -24.49
C ALA A 138 -42.84 19.84 -23.48
N GLY A 139 -42.44 19.65 -22.21
CA GLY A 139 -43.38 19.32 -21.14
C GLY A 139 -44.11 17.97 -21.28
N CYS A 140 -43.59 17.07 -22.12
CA CYS A 140 -44.19 15.77 -22.40
C CYS A 140 -44.51 14.92 -21.15
N LYS A 141 -45.77 14.52 -20.99
CA LYS A 141 -46.17 13.52 -19.98
C LYS A 141 -46.75 12.27 -20.62
N LEU A 142 -46.30 11.10 -20.17
CA LEU A 142 -46.88 9.79 -20.46
C LEU A 142 -47.70 9.36 -19.24
N ASN A 143 -49.02 9.21 -19.42
CA ASN A 143 -49.97 8.85 -18.35
C ASN A 143 -49.85 9.74 -17.10
N GLY A 144 -49.56 11.04 -17.30
CA GLY A 144 -49.41 12.04 -16.23
C GLY A 144 -48.01 12.13 -15.59
N ALA A 145 -47.08 11.23 -15.90
CA ALA A 145 -45.67 11.28 -15.47
C ALA A 145 -44.73 11.70 -16.61
N SER A 146 -43.49 12.09 -16.34
CA SER A 146 -42.57 12.57 -17.39
C SER A 146 -42.26 11.51 -18.44
N CYS A 147 -42.21 11.89 -19.72
CA CYS A 147 -41.97 10.97 -20.83
C CYS A 147 -40.57 10.30 -20.82
N ASP A 148 -39.57 10.90 -20.19
CA ASP A 148 -38.23 10.29 -20.01
C ASP A 148 -38.20 9.23 -18.88
N GLY A 149 -39.27 9.11 -18.08
CA GLY A 149 -39.27 8.34 -16.82
C GLY A 149 -38.58 9.06 -15.65
N GLY A 150 -38.08 10.28 -15.88
CA GLY A 150 -37.56 11.22 -14.90
C GLY A 150 -38.61 12.25 -14.50
N SER A 151 -38.23 13.52 -14.42
CA SER A 151 -39.13 14.62 -14.02
C SER A 151 -39.19 15.82 -14.96
N VAL A 152 -38.38 15.87 -16.03
CA VAL A 152 -38.41 16.97 -17.02
C VAL A 152 -38.21 16.43 -18.45
N PRO A 153 -39.12 16.72 -19.41
CA PRO A 153 -39.06 16.14 -20.75
C PRO A 153 -38.34 17.06 -21.75
N GLY A 154 -37.30 16.53 -22.41
CA GLY A 154 -36.53 17.22 -23.46
C GLY A 154 -35.10 17.57 -23.06
N ASP A 155 -34.76 17.42 -21.78
CA ASP A 155 -33.40 17.58 -21.24
C ASP A 155 -32.70 16.21 -21.14
N LYS A 156 -31.40 16.14 -21.44
CA LYS A 156 -30.62 14.89 -21.31
C LYS A 156 -29.65 15.01 -20.14
N ALA A 157 -29.81 14.11 -19.17
CA ALA A 157 -28.90 14.03 -18.03
C ALA A 157 -27.40 14.07 -18.45
N PRO A 158 -26.54 14.80 -17.71
CA PRO A 158 -25.17 15.07 -18.09
C PRO A 158 -24.32 13.84 -18.41
N SER A 159 -23.27 14.05 -19.20
CA SER A 159 -22.19 13.06 -19.32
C SER A 159 -21.42 12.89 -18.00
N ALA A 160 -20.68 11.79 -17.87
CA ALA A 160 -19.80 11.60 -16.73
C ALA A 160 -18.66 12.65 -16.77
N PRO A 161 -18.33 13.30 -15.64
CA PRO A 161 -17.12 14.13 -15.54
C PRO A 161 -15.85 13.31 -15.81
N GLY A 162 -14.73 13.97 -16.05
CA GLY A 162 -13.43 13.30 -16.09
C GLY A 162 -13.09 12.62 -14.74
N THR A 163 -12.32 11.53 -14.78
CA THR A 163 -11.72 10.93 -13.58
C THR A 163 -11.00 12.01 -12.77
N PRO A 164 -11.29 12.21 -11.47
CA PRO A 164 -10.67 13.29 -10.72
C PRO A 164 -9.17 13.04 -10.52
N THR A 165 -8.40 14.12 -10.46
CA THR A 165 -7.00 14.12 -10.05
C THR A 165 -6.89 14.68 -8.64
N ALA A 166 -5.98 14.12 -7.85
CA ALA A 166 -5.74 14.53 -6.46
C ALA A 166 -4.42 15.28 -6.32
N SER A 167 -4.41 16.30 -5.48
CA SER A 167 -3.28 17.17 -5.20
C SER A 167 -3.40 17.75 -3.79
N GLY A 168 -2.32 18.33 -3.25
CA GLY A 168 -2.35 19.02 -1.95
C GLY A 168 -2.89 18.16 -0.81
N ILE A 169 -2.55 16.86 -0.81
CA ILE A 169 -3.04 15.91 0.20
C ILE A 169 -2.33 16.20 1.53
N THR A 170 -3.11 16.43 2.58
CA THR A 170 -2.63 16.56 3.96
C THR A 170 -3.16 15.43 4.81
N ASP A 171 -2.95 15.51 6.12
CA ASP A 171 -3.47 14.60 7.12
C ASP A 171 -4.99 14.64 7.26
N THR A 172 -5.57 15.78 6.92
CA THR A 172 -6.96 16.13 7.18
C THR A 172 -7.67 16.65 5.93
N SER A 173 -7.00 16.70 4.77
CA SER A 173 -7.58 17.24 3.54
C SER A 173 -7.01 16.67 2.23
N VAL A 174 -7.74 16.86 1.13
CA VAL A 174 -7.29 16.61 -0.24
C VAL A 174 -7.94 17.61 -1.20
N LYS A 175 -7.18 18.13 -2.16
CA LYS A 175 -7.70 18.94 -3.27
C LYS A 175 -7.90 18.09 -4.52
N LEU A 176 -9.14 18.01 -4.98
CA LEU A 176 -9.55 17.32 -6.20
C LEU A 176 -9.77 18.33 -7.33
N SER A 177 -9.38 17.96 -8.56
CA SER A 177 -9.65 18.69 -9.80
C SER A 177 -10.07 17.70 -10.90
N TRP A 178 -11.06 18.03 -11.74
CA TRP A 178 -11.54 17.15 -12.82
C TRP A 178 -11.84 17.93 -14.10
N ASN A 179 -11.98 17.20 -15.22
CA ASN A 179 -12.51 17.78 -16.46
C ASN A 179 -14.04 17.87 -16.38
N ALA A 180 -14.60 18.97 -16.88
CA ALA A 180 -16.05 19.22 -16.87
C ALA A 180 -16.85 18.13 -17.60
N ALA A 181 -18.09 17.93 -17.15
CA ALA A 181 -19.09 17.19 -17.90
C ALA A 181 -19.68 18.05 -19.04
N THR A 182 -20.40 17.39 -19.94
CA THR A 182 -21.11 18.02 -21.07
C THR A 182 -22.60 17.71 -21.00
N ASP A 183 -23.41 18.66 -21.41
CA ASP A 183 -24.87 18.63 -21.27
C ASP A 183 -25.49 19.55 -22.33
N ASP A 184 -26.75 19.32 -22.75
CA ASP A 184 -27.40 20.15 -23.78
C ASP A 184 -28.10 21.41 -23.24
N ASN A 185 -28.40 21.50 -21.94
CA ASN A 185 -28.97 22.69 -21.29
C ASN A 185 -28.04 23.32 -20.23
N GLY A 186 -26.95 22.65 -19.88
CA GLY A 186 -25.83 23.15 -19.10
C GLY A 186 -25.71 22.57 -17.69
N ILE A 187 -24.48 22.47 -17.18
CA ILE A 187 -24.20 21.94 -15.85
C ILE A 187 -24.53 22.99 -14.77
N LYS A 188 -25.42 22.63 -13.84
CA LYS A 188 -25.78 23.39 -12.64
C LYS A 188 -24.75 23.21 -11.53
N ASN A 189 -24.36 21.97 -11.23
CA ASN A 189 -23.34 21.65 -10.22
C ASN A 189 -22.78 20.22 -10.38
N TYR A 190 -21.78 19.91 -9.54
CA TYR A 190 -21.15 18.59 -9.40
C TYR A 190 -21.31 18.09 -7.96
N ASP A 191 -21.80 16.87 -7.79
CA ASP A 191 -21.73 16.16 -6.50
C ASP A 191 -20.39 15.42 -6.44
N VAL A 192 -19.59 15.68 -5.41
CA VAL A 192 -18.35 14.96 -5.09
C VAL A 192 -18.68 13.87 -4.09
N LEU A 193 -18.35 12.62 -4.41
CA LEU A 193 -18.60 11.46 -3.58
C LEU A 193 -17.30 10.92 -3.00
N ARG A 194 -17.29 10.61 -1.70
CA ARG A 194 -16.24 9.87 -0.99
C ARG A 194 -16.82 8.54 -0.55
N ASP A 195 -16.21 7.44 -1.00
CA ASP A 195 -16.64 6.06 -0.71
C ASP A 195 -18.13 5.80 -1.03
N GLY A 196 -18.64 6.48 -2.06
CA GLY A 196 -20.04 6.42 -2.50
C GLY A 196 -21.01 7.40 -1.82
N ALA A 197 -20.58 8.13 -0.78
CA ALA A 197 -21.40 9.14 -0.10
C ALA A 197 -21.05 10.56 -0.58
N VAL A 198 -22.05 11.41 -0.85
CA VAL A 198 -21.82 12.82 -1.23
C VAL A 198 -21.22 13.58 -0.04
N VAL A 199 -20.06 14.19 -0.25
CA VAL A 199 -19.32 14.99 0.76
C VAL A 199 -19.34 16.48 0.46
N GLY A 200 -19.67 16.88 -0.76
CA GLY A 200 -19.85 18.26 -1.14
C GLY A 200 -20.46 18.40 -2.54
N THR A 201 -21.12 19.53 -2.77
CA THR A 201 -21.67 19.91 -4.07
C THR A 201 -21.06 21.26 -4.47
N VAL A 202 -20.49 21.37 -5.67
CA VAL A 202 -19.76 22.56 -6.15
C VAL A 202 -20.19 22.94 -7.57
N THR A 203 -20.12 24.23 -7.91
CA THR A 203 -20.41 24.73 -9.27
C THR A 203 -19.19 24.71 -10.19
N GLY A 204 -17.98 24.72 -9.64
CA GLY A 204 -16.71 24.59 -10.38
C GLY A 204 -16.19 23.15 -10.47
N THR A 205 -15.09 22.95 -11.19
CA THR A 205 -14.46 21.63 -11.41
C THR A 205 -13.34 21.29 -10.41
N THR A 206 -13.38 21.91 -9.22
CA THR A 206 -12.41 21.69 -8.14
C THR A 206 -13.08 21.66 -6.79
N TYR A 207 -12.62 20.81 -5.88
CA TYR A 207 -13.12 20.74 -4.51
C TYR A 207 -12.02 20.33 -3.54
N THR A 208 -11.93 20.99 -2.38
CA THR A 208 -11.07 20.55 -1.29
C THR A 208 -11.93 19.88 -0.23
N ASN A 209 -11.75 18.57 -0.03
CA ASN A 209 -12.35 17.88 1.10
C ASN A 209 -11.49 18.11 2.34
N THR A 210 -12.10 18.39 3.49
CA THR A 210 -11.42 18.65 4.77
C THR A 210 -12.06 17.84 5.90
N GLY A 211 -11.43 17.80 7.07
CA GLY A 211 -11.90 16.98 8.19
C GLY A 211 -11.76 15.47 7.94
N LEU A 212 -10.80 15.08 7.10
CA LEU A 212 -10.46 13.68 6.89
C LEU A 212 -9.74 13.10 8.10
N THR A 213 -9.83 11.78 8.26
CA THR A 213 -8.98 11.03 9.18
C THR A 213 -7.61 10.82 8.52
N ALA A 214 -6.56 10.95 9.32
CA ALA A 214 -5.18 10.86 8.87
C ALA A 214 -4.74 9.40 8.63
N GLY A 215 -3.86 9.15 7.65
CA GLY A 215 -3.42 7.81 7.26
C GLY A 215 -4.55 6.88 6.80
N THR A 216 -5.57 7.44 6.14
CA THR A 216 -6.79 6.73 5.75
C THR A 216 -6.95 6.75 4.23
N ASP A 217 -7.24 5.59 3.64
CA ASP A 217 -7.60 5.48 2.23
C ASP A 217 -9.03 5.96 1.99
N TYR A 218 -9.19 6.77 0.94
CA TYR A 218 -10.48 7.26 0.47
C TYR A 218 -10.59 7.10 -1.05
N SER A 219 -11.77 6.71 -1.53
CA SER A 219 -12.08 6.63 -2.95
C SER A 219 -13.01 7.77 -3.37
N TYR A 220 -12.58 8.59 -4.33
CA TYR A 220 -13.36 9.73 -4.81
C TYR A 220 -13.87 9.55 -6.23
N THR A 221 -15.14 9.86 -6.44
CA THR A 221 -15.81 9.99 -7.75
C THR A 221 -16.60 11.29 -7.79
N VAL A 222 -16.93 11.76 -9.00
CA VAL A 222 -17.72 12.98 -9.19
C VAL A 222 -18.80 12.70 -10.22
N ARG A 223 -20.01 13.23 -10.03
CA ARG A 223 -21.09 13.22 -11.02
C ARG A 223 -21.62 14.64 -11.23
N ALA A 224 -22.14 14.92 -12.41
CA ALA A 224 -22.70 16.22 -12.74
C ALA A 224 -24.23 16.23 -12.67
N ARG A 225 -24.80 17.43 -12.50
CA ARG A 225 -26.23 17.74 -12.47
C ARG A 225 -26.52 18.91 -13.41
N ASP A 226 -27.52 18.77 -14.26
CA ASP A 226 -28.00 19.79 -15.20
C ASP A 226 -28.90 20.86 -14.55
N THR A 227 -29.39 21.79 -15.35
CA THR A 227 -30.31 22.84 -14.91
C THR A 227 -31.73 22.36 -14.58
N ALA A 228 -32.16 21.19 -15.08
CA ALA A 228 -33.41 20.50 -14.74
C ALA A 228 -33.31 19.55 -13.52
N ASP A 229 -32.16 19.55 -12.83
CA ASP A 229 -31.81 18.69 -11.69
C ASP A 229 -31.69 17.18 -11.99
N GLN A 230 -31.63 16.74 -13.25
CA GLN A 230 -31.26 15.35 -13.58
C GLN A 230 -29.78 15.11 -13.23
N THR A 231 -29.32 13.85 -13.21
CA THR A 231 -27.97 13.52 -12.69
C THR A 231 -27.30 12.50 -13.60
N GLY A 232 -26.12 12.87 -14.10
CA GLY A 232 -25.31 12.03 -14.96
C GLY A 232 -24.62 10.86 -14.24
N PRO A 233 -23.99 9.94 -14.99
CA PRO A 233 -23.17 8.88 -14.40
C PRO A 233 -21.99 9.45 -13.60
N ALA A 234 -21.49 8.67 -12.64
CA ALA A 234 -20.26 9.01 -11.93
C ALA A 234 -19.02 8.80 -12.82
N SER A 235 -18.00 9.62 -12.59
CA SER A 235 -16.68 9.50 -13.21
C SER A 235 -15.90 8.29 -12.69
N GLY A 236 -14.76 7.99 -13.34
CA GLY A 236 -13.81 7.02 -12.81
C GLY A 236 -13.31 7.42 -11.41
N ALA A 237 -12.99 6.42 -10.58
CA ALA A 237 -12.54 6.66 -9.21
C ALA A 237 -11.06 7.01 -9.13
N VAL A 238 -10.72 7.98 -8.28
CA VAL A 238 -9.34 8.21 -7.80
C VAL A 238 -9.23 7.76 -6.35
N LYS A 239 -8.19 6.99 -6.04
CA LYS A 239 -7.84 6.62 -4.67
C LYS A 239 -6.83 7.61 -4.13
N VAL A 240 -7.00 8.02 -2.88
CA VAL A 240 -6.08 8.90 -2.17
C VAL A 240 -5.86 8.38 -0.76
N HIS A 241 -4.66 8.60 -0.22
CA HIS A 241 -4.31 8.26 1.14
C HIS A 241 -3.92 9.55 1.86
N THR A 242 -4.61 9.91 2.94
CA THR A 242 -4.25 11.11 3.73
C THR A 242 -2.90 10.92 4.42
N THR A 243 -2.14 12.00 4.58
CA THR A 243 -0.86 11.93 5.31
C THR A 243 -1.10 11.84 6.83
N GLY A 244 -0.06 11.94 7.66
CA GLY A 244 -0.20 12.21 9.10
C GLY A 244 -0.94 11.20 10.00
N GLY A 245 -1.35 10.02 9.49
CA GLY A 245 -1.56 8.87 10.36
C GLY A 245 -0.23 8.47 10.97
N GLY A 246 -0.21 8.00 12.22
CA GLY A 246 1.02 7.59 12.91
C GLY A 246 1.86 6.66 12.03
N GLY A 247 3.09 7.10 11.70
CA GLY A 247 3.73 6.77 10.44
C GLY A 247 3.70 5.31 9.99
N THR A 248 3.05 5.08 8.84
CA THR A 248 3.51 4.12 7.83
C THR A 248 4.24 4.96 6.77
N ASP A 249 5.56 5.09 6.76
CA ASP A 249 6.56 4.02 6.78
C ASP A 249 6.10 2.82 5.91
N PRO A 250 6.65 2.63 4.70
CA PRO A 250 6.46 1.42 3.89
C PRO A 250 6.97 0.12 4.53
N GLY A 251 7.58 0.21 5.72
CA GLY A 251 7.84 -0.89 6.62
C GLY A 251 6.57 -1.63 7.07
N PRO A 252 6.73 -2.68 7.90
CA PRO A 252 5.64 -3.62 8.17
C PRO A 252 4.49 -2.93 8.92
N GLY A 253 3.26 -3.17 8.46
CA GLY A 253 2.06 -2.55 9.03
C GLY A 253 2.00 -2.63 10.56
N THR A 254 1.49 -1.55 11.16
CA THR A 254 1.50 -1.22 12.60
C THR A 254 1.26 -2.43 13.52
N GLY A 255 2.35 -3.07 13.93
CA GLY A 255 2.35 -4.27 14.78
C GLY A 255 3.44 -5.30 14.43
N SER A 256 3.92 -5.35 13.19
CA SER A 256 4.97 -6.28 12.77
C SER A 256 6.38 -5.69 12.90
N LYS A 257 7.33 -6.46 13.44
CA LYS A 257 8.75 -6.05 13.54
C LYS A 257 9.46 -6.20 12.20
N VAL A 258 10.44 -5.34 11.94
CA VAL A 258 11.36 -5.54 10.81
C VAL A 258 12.23 -6.77 11.09
N ASN A 259 12.28 -7.68 10.12
CA ASN A 259 13.25 -8.75 10.00
C ASN A 259 13.91 -8.61 8.62
N LEU A 260 15.15 -8.10 8.59
CA LEU A 260 15.87 -7.69 7.38
C LEU A 260 17.13 -8.53 7.18
N GLY A 261 17.38 -9.03 5.98
CA GLY A 261 18.62 -9.75 5.66
C GLY A 261 19.42 -9.05 4.55
N TYR A 262 20.74 -9.05 4.68
CA TYR A 262 21.64 -8.60 3.61
C TYR A 262 21.92 -9.74 2.62
N PHE A 263 21.77 -9.45 1.33
CA PHE A 263 22.15 -10.29 0.20
C PHE A 263 23.31 -9.64 -0.55
N ALA A 264 24.53 -10.19 -0.45
CA ALA A 264 25.66 -9.69 -1.21
C ALA A 264 25.63 -10.15 -2.68
N GLU A 265 25.86 -9.21 -3.61
CA GLU A 265 25.92 -9.42 -5.06
C GLU A 265 26.95 -10.48 -5.43
N TRP A 266 28.15 -10.43 -4.82
CA TRP A 266 29.23 -11.39 -5.06
C TRP A 266 28.96 -12.77 -4.47
N GLY A 267 27.86 -12.93 -3.70
CA GLY A 267 27.34 -14.19 -3.23
C GLY A 267 27.09 -15.20 -4.36
N VAL A 268 26.78 -14.72 -5.57
CA VAL A 268 26.51 -15.56 -6.76
C VAL A 268 27.75 -16.23 -7.36
N TYR A 269 28.95 -15.93 -6.85
CA TYR A 269 30.23 -16.50 -7.31
C TYR A 269 30.73 -17.61 -6.38
N GLY A 270 31.84 -17.40 -5.64
CA GLY A 270 32.47 -18.44 -4.81
C GLY A 270 31.64 -18.94 -3.62
N ARG A 271 30.65 -18.15 -3.17
CA ARG A 271 29.63 -18.59 -2.20
C ARG A 271 28.52 -19.44 -2.84
N ASN A 272 28.34 -19.36 -4.16
CA ASN A 272 27.29 -20.01 -4.95
C ASN A 272 25.89 -19.88 -4.33
N TYR A 273 25.60 -18.67 -3.80
CA TYR A 273 24.35 -18.33 -3.13
C TYR A 273 23.55 -17.37 -4.00
N HIS A 274 22.35 -17.78 -4.37
CA HIS A 274 21.45 -17.07 -5.27
C HIS A 274 20.16 -16.68 -4.56
N VAL A 275 19.40 -15.74 -5.15
CA VAL A 275 18.09 -15.32 -4.62
C VAL A 275 17.12 -16.52 -4.46
N LYS A 276 17.26 -17.57 -5.29
CA LYS A 276 16.51 -18.83 -5.14
C LYS A 276 16.76 -19.54 -3.81
N ASN A 277 17.95 -19.42 -3.22
CA ASN A 277 18.27 -20.04 -1.94
C ASN A 277 17.42 -19.48 -0.79
N LEU A 278 16.91 -18.24 -0.89
CA LEU A 278 15.92 -17.67 0.03
C LEU A 278 14.60 -18.46 0.02
N VAL A 279 14.22 -18.98 -1.16
CA VAL A 279 13.01 -19.78 -1.35
C VAL A 279 13.23 -21.22 -0.87
N THR A 280 14.33 -21.86 -1.27
CA THR A 280 14.59 -23.27 -0.94
C THR A 280 14.92 -23.50 0.53
N SER A 281 15.50 -22.51 1.22
CA SER A 281 15.66 -22.51 2.69
C SER A 281 14.39 -22.13 3.46
N GLY A 282 13.35 -21.67 2.76
CA GLY A 282 12.15 -21.09 3.35
C GLY A 282 12.38 -19.76 4.08
N SER A 283 13.56 -19.13 3.96
CA SER A 283 13.86 -17.83 4.57
C SER A 283 13.01 -16.69 4.02
N ALA A 284 12.61 -16.74 2.74
CA ALA A 284 11.74 -15.74 2.13
C ALA A 284 10.39 -15.57 2.86
N ALA A 285 9.80 -16.66 3.37
CA ALA A 285 8.56 -16.62 4.14
C ALA A 285 8.72 -16.14 5.60
N LYS A 286 9.95 -15.81 6.02
CA LYS A 286 10.32 -15.51 7.40
C LYS A 286 10.89 -14.09 7.58
N ILE A 287 11.23 -13.41 6.48
CA ILE A 287 11.75 -12.04 6.43
C ILE A 287 10.67 -11.04 5.99
N THR A 288 10.95 -9.77 6.23
CA THR A 288 10.14 -8.64 5.74
C THR A 288 10.89 -7.79 4.73
N HIS A 289 12.21 -7.68 4.87
CA HIS A 289 13.06 -6.80 4.07
C HIS A 289 14.32 -7.52 3.59
N ILE A 290 14.84 -7.10 2.44
CA ILE A 290 16.15 -7.47 1.91
C ILE A 290 16.92 -6.17 1.65
N ASN A 291 18.15 -6.07 2.15
CA ASN A 291 19.11 -5.11 1.61
C ASN A 291 19.98 -5.83 0.59
N TYR A 292 19.89 -5.40 -0.67
CA TYR A 292 20.80 -5.86 -1.71
C TYR A 292 22.10 -5.07 -1.62
N ALA A 293 23.20 -5.77 -1.39
CA ALA A 293 24.52 -5.21 -1.09
C ALA A 293 25.49 -5.54 -2.24
N PHE A 294 26.19 -4.60 -2.87
CA PHE A 294 26.15 -3.16 -2.63
C PHE A 294 26.12 -2.42 -3.97
N GLY A 295 25.47 -1.27 -4.00
CA GLY A 295 25.85 -0.23 -4.95
C GLY A 295 27.11 0.48 -4.45
N ASN A 296 27.93 0.97 -5.37
CA ASN A 296 29.17 1.67 -5.05
C ASN A 296 28.92 3.20 -4.98
N VAL A 297 29.67 3.91 -4.15
CA VAL A 297 29.67 5.39 -4.14
C VAL A 297 30.98 5.89 -4.74
N GLN A 298 30.92 6.46 -5.94
CA GLN A 298 32.09 6.95 -6.68
C GLN A 298 31.88 8.40 -7.09
N GLY A 299 32.89 9.25 -6.84
CA GLY A 299 32.84 10.68 -7.22
C GLY A 299 31.66 11.44 -6.62
N GLY A 300 31.17 11.03 -5.45
CA GLY A 300 29.99 11.61 -4.79
C GLY A 300 28.65 11.23 -5.43
N LYS A 301 28.58 10.08 -6.12
CA LYS A 301 27.38 9.55 -6.77
C LYS A 301 27.18 8.08 -6.47
N CYS A 302 25.93 7.62 -6.45
CA CYS A 302 25.61 6.21 -6.51
C CYS A 302 25.95 5.63 -7.90
N THR A 303 26.51 4.43 -7.92
CA THR A 303 26.95 3.70 -9.13
C THR A 303 26.74 2.20 -8.98
N ILE A 304 26.68 1.47 -10.09
CA ILE A 304 26.68 0.00 -10.11
C ILE A 304 27.94 -0.54 -9.41
N GLY A 305 27.78 -1.60 -8.61
CA GLY A 305 28.88 -2.38 -8.05
C GLY A 305 29.41 -3.37 -9.09
N ASP A 306 28.63 -4.42 -9.34
CA ASP A 306 28.91 -5.46 -10.33
C ASP A 306 27.73 -5.68 -11.28
N SER A 307 27.81 -5.13 -12.51
CA SER A 307 26.73 -5.26 -13.51
C SER A 307 26.42 -6.71 -13.87
N TYR A 308 27.41 -7.61 -13.78
CA TYR A 308 27.23 -9.01 -14.10
C TYR A 308 26.39 -9.70 -13.03
N ALA A 309 26.73 -9.52 -11.75
CA ALA A 309 25.92 -10.03 -10.65
C ALA A 309 24.52 -9.39 -10.60
N ASP A 310 24.44 -8.08 -10.84
CA ASP A 310 23.23 -7.26 -10.77
C ASP A 310 22.20 -7.63 -11.84
N TYR A 311 22.57 -7.51 -13.13
CA TYR A 311 21.59 -7.56 -14.22
C TYR A 311 22.02 -8.30 -15.49
N ASP A 312 23.30 -8.66 -15.72
CA ASP A 312 23.70 -9.37 -16.94
C ASP A 312 23.66 -10.91 -16.80
N LYS A 313 24.01 -11.47 -15.64
CA LYS A 313 24.14 -12.92 -15.40
C LYS A 313 22.83 -13.66 -15.70
N ALA A 314 22.84 -14.52 -16.71
CA ALA A 314 21.73 -15.41 -17.01
C ALA A 314 21.60 -16.53 -15.97
N TYR A 315 20.37 -16.79 -15.54
CA TYR A 315 20.00 -17.90 -14.68
C TYR A 315 19.33 -19.02 -15.47
N THR A 316 19.74 -20.26 -15.22
CA THR A 316 19.02 -21.45 -15.71
C THR A 316 17.72 -21.69 -14.93
N ALA A 317 16.85 -22.57 -15.43
CA ALA A 317 15.59 -22.93 -14.76
C ALA A 317 15.81 -23.49 -13.33
N ASP A 318 16.84 -24.31 -13.14
CA ASP A 318 17.22 -24.85 -11.83
C ASP A 318 17.81 -23.79 -10.89
N GLN A 319 18.41 -22.72 -11.41
CA GLN A 319 18.92 -21.59 -10.61
C GLN A 319 17.89 -20.48 -10.37
N SER A 320 16.86 -20.34 -11.21
CA SER A 320 15.89 -19.23 -11.13
C SER A 320 14.77 -19.45 -10.11
N VAL A 321 14.33 -18.36 -9.47
CA VAL A 321 13.36 -18.31 -8.35
C VAL A 321 11.99 -18.92 -8.69
N ASP A 322 11.52 -18.73 -9.92
CA ASP A 322 10.23 -19.21 -10.44
C ASP A 322 10.35 -20.55 -11.20
N GLY A 323 11.57 -21.03 -11.45
CA GLY A 323 11.82 -22.22 -12.26
C GLY A 323 11.93 -21.95 -13.78
N VAL A 324 11.92 -20.70 -14.22
CA VAL A 324 11.99 -20.30 -15.64
C VAL A 324 13.38 -19.76 -15.94
N ALA A 325 14.07 -20.34 -16.93
CA ALA A 325 15.37 -19.86 -17.38
C ALA A 325 15.27 -18.46 -18.01
N ASP A 326 16.30 -17.65 -17.83
CA ASP A 326 16.42 -16.36 -18.52
C ASP A 326 16.74 -16.57 -20.02
N THR A 327 16.20 -15.73 -20.90
CA THR A 327 16.55 -15.69 -22.32
C THR A 327 17.67 -14.69 -22.63
N TRP A 328 18.29 -14.81 -23.81
CA TRP A 328 19.38 -13.93 -24.23
C TRP A 328 18.91 -12.51 -24.59
N ASP A 329 17.65 -12.37 -24.99
CA ASP A 329 17.00 -11.14 -25.47
C ASP A 329 16.15 -10.41 -24.41
N GLN A 330 15.90 -11.00 -23.24
CA GLN A 330 15.12 -10.33 -22.20
C GLN A 330 15.86 -9.10 -21.61
N PRO A 331 15.13 -8.03 -21.24
CA PRO A 331 15.74 -6.74 -20.87
C PRO A 331 16.39 -6.68 -19.48
N LEU A 332 16.18 -7.68 -18.63
CA LEU A 332 16.81 -7.78 -17.30
C LEU A 332 17.12 -9.24 -16.95
N ARG A 333 18.34 -9.52 -16.48
CA ARG A 333 18.74 -10.80 -15.87
C ARG A 333 19.33 -10.53 -14.48
N GLY A 334 20.35 -11.29 -14.08
CA GLY A 334 21.07 -11.10 -12.84
C GLY A 334 20.20 -11.22 -11.59
N SER A 335 20.77 -10.81 -10.45
CA SER A 335 20.08 -10.82 -9.17
C SER A 335 18.83 -9.94 -9.17
N PHE A 336 18.79 -8.84 -9.93
CA PHE A 336 17.62 -7.96 -10.00
C PHE A 336 16.40 -8.65 -10.60
N ASN A 337 16.56 -9.42 -11.69
CA ASN A 337 15.46 -10.20 -12.24
C ASN A 337 15.02 -11.32 -11.28
N GLN A 338 15.96 -11.93 -10.55
CA GLN A 338 15.59 -12.92 -9.53
C GLN A 338 14.88 -12.29 -8.32
N LEU A 339 15.20 -11.05 -7.93
CA LEU A 339 14.50 -10.28 -6.89
C LEU A 339 13.09 -9.88 -7.36
N ARG A 340 12.91 -9.46 -8.62
CA ARG A 340 11.57 -9.28 -9.23
C ARG A 340 10.72 -10.55 -9.10
N LYS A 341 11.28 -11.70 -9.52
CA LYS A 341 10.62 -13.02 -9.39
C LYS A 341 10.33 -13.39 -7.93
N LEU A 342 11.19 -12.98 -6.99
CA LEU A 342 10.98 -13.18 -5.56
C LEU A 342 9.81 -12.33 -5.04
N LYS A 343 9.74 -11.04 -5.37
CA LYS A 343 8.62 -10.15 -5.00
C LYS A 343 7.29 -10.65 -5.58
N ALA A 344 7.28 -11.15 -6.82
CA ALA A 344 6.08 -11.76 -7.40
C ALA A 344 5.57 -12.99 -6.60
N LYS A 345 6.49 -13.75 -5.98
CA LYS A 345 6.17 -14.93 -5.16
C LYS A 345 5.90 -14.61 -3.68
N TYR A 346 6.49 -13.52 -3.18
CA TYR A 346 6.40 -13.04 -1.80
C TYR A 346 6.16 -11.52 -1.79
N PRO A 347 4.95 -11.06 -2.14
CA PRO A 347 4.65 -9.63 -2.36
C PRO A 347 4.72 -8.77 -1.08
N ASN A 348 4.89 -9.39 0.08
CA ASN A 348 5.15 -8.73 1.36
C ASN A 348 6.62 -8.40 1.60
N ILE A 349 7.55 -8.89 0.78
CA ILE A 349 8.98 -8.59 0.92
C ILE A 349 9.28 -7.24 0.25
N LYS A 350 9.94 -6.37 1.01
CA LYS A 350 10.50 -5.11 0.53
C LYS A 350 11.99 -5.27 0.22
N VAL A 351 12.47 -4.66 -0.85
CA VAL A 351 13.89 -4.73 -1.25
C VAL A 351 14.46 -3.33 -1.32
N LEU A 352 15.53 -3.06 -0.58
CA LEU A 352 16.27 -1.81 -0.68
C LEU A 352 17.62 -2.10 -1.34
N TRP A 353 18.12 -1.15 -2.12
CA TRP A 353 19.52 -1.19 -2.58
C TRP A 353 20.39 -0.48 -1.56
N SER A 354 21.33 -1.19 -0.96
CA SER A 354 22.30 -0.64 -0.02
C SER A 354 23.53 -0.13 -0.76
N PHE A 355 23.96 1.10 -0.47
CA PHE A 355 25.13 1.71 -1.08
C PHE A 355 26.25 1.90 -0.06
N GLY A 356 27.47 1.48 -0.41
CA GLY A 356 28.66 1.62 0.42
C GLY A 356 29.15 0.30 1.02
N GLY A 357 29.06 0.17 2.34
CA GLY A 357 29.77 -0.84 3.13
C GLY A 357 31.27 -0.58 3.19
N TRP A 358 31.99 -1.48 3.86
CA TRP A 358 33.40 -1.33 4.24
C TRP A 358 34.33 -0.85 3.11
N THR A 359 34.21 -1.43 1.92
CA THR A 359 35.12 -1.16 0.79
C THR A 359 34.70 0.05 -0.05
N TRP A 360 33.41 0.37 -0.14
CA TRP A 360 32.88 1.41 -1.05
C TRP A 360 32.36 2.66 -0.36
N SER A 361 32.58 2.79 0.94
CA SER A 361 32.29 4.02 1.70
C SER A 361 33.17 5.23 1.35
N GLY A 362 34.29 5.03 0.63
CA GLY A 362 35.26 6.10 0.33
C GLY A 362 34.72 7.27 -0.50
N GLY A 363 33.60 7.10 -1.21
CA GLY A 363 32.97 8.17 -2.00
C GLY A 363 31.98 9.07 -1.24
N PHE A 364 31.63 8.73 0.01
CA PHE A 364 30.64 9.51 0.76
C PHE A 364 31.14 10.90 1.19
N GLY A 365 32.46 11.07 1.37
CA GLY A 365 33.04 12.38 1.67
C GLY A 365 32.84 13.39 0.53
N GLN A 366 32.84 12.95 -0.73
CA GLN A 366 32.44 13.77 -1.87
C GLN A 366 30.91 13.92 -1.96
N ALA A 367 30.14 12.88 -1.64
CA ALA A 367 28.67 12.95 -1.64
C ALA A 367 28.15 14.01 -0.65
N ALA A 368 28.77 14.10 0.52
CA ALA A 368 28.44 15.09 1.56
C ALA A 368 28.68 16.55 1.13
N GLN A 369 29.54 16.80 0.13
CA GLN A 369 29.77 18.14 -0.44
C GLN A 369 28.60 18.61 -1.32
N ASN A 370 27.83 17.68 -1.90
CA ASN A 370 26.60 18.02 -2.64
C ASN A 370 25.52 16.94 -2.43
N PRO A 371 24.84 16.94 -1.26
CA PRO A 371 23.82 15.96 -0.91
C PRO A 371 22.68 15.85 -1.93
N ALA A 372 22.29 16.96 -2.57
CA ALA A 372 21.22 16.99 -3.56
C ALA A 372 21.62 16.28 -4.86
N ALA A 373 22.85 16.51 -5.36
CA ALA A 373 23.36 15.82 -6.54
C ALA A 373 23.61 14.32 -6.29
N PHE A 374 24.09 13.97 -5.08
CA PHE A 374 24.20 12.58 -4.66
C PHE A 374 22.82 11.91 -4.67
N ALA A 375 21.84 12.47 -3.96
CA ALA A 375 20.49 11.93 -3.86
C ALA A 375 19.81 11.78 -5.24
N GLN A 376 19.99 12.76 -6.14
CA GLN A 376 19.54 12.69 -7.53
C GLN A 376 20.15 11.48 -8.24
N SER A 377 21.48 11.30 -8.18
CA SER A 377 22.16 10.17 -8.83
C SER A 377 21.73 8.80 -8.30
N CYS A 378 21.43 8.71 -7.00
CA CYS A 378 20.94 7.48 -6.37
C CYS A 378 19.51 7.16 -6.79
N TYR A 379 18.64 8.17 -6.87
CA TYR A 379 17.29 7.99 -7.37
C TYR A 379 17.29 7.55 -8.84
N ASP A 380 18.06 8.22 -9.70
CA ASP A 380 18.13 7.88 -11.13
C ASP A 380 18.64 6.45 -11.39
N LEU A 381 19.43 5.90 -10.45
CA LEU A 381 19.92 4.52 -10.52
C LEU A 381 18.96 3.49 -9.92
N VAL A 382 18.36 3.78 -8.75
CA VAL A 382 17.43 2.87 -8.08
C VAL A 382 16.10 2.76 -8.85
N GLU A 383 15.64 3.86 -9.43
CA GLU A 383 14.39 3.98 -10.19
C GLU A 383 14.61 3.89 -11.72
N ASP A 384 15.72 3.29 -12.17
CA ASP A 384 15.96 3.04 -13.60
C ASP A 384 14.81 2.20 -14.18
N PRO A 385 14.19 2.59 -15.31
CA PRO A 385 13.02 1.90 -15.88
C PRO A 385 13.20 0.40 -16.16
N ARG A 386 14.44 -0.12 -16.21
CA ARG A 386 14.72 -1.56 -16.35
C ARG A 386 14.40 -2.37 -15.09
N TRP A 387 14.40 -1.74 -13.91
CA TRP A 387 14.25 -2.40 -12.60
C TRP A 387 13.55 -1.57 -11.51
N ALA A 388 12.90 -0.45 -11.84
CA ALA A 388 12.16 0.38 -10.88
C ALA A 388 11.07 -0.39 -10.07
N ASP A 389 10.60 -1.55 -10.54
CA ASP A 389 9.69 -2.43 -9.81
C ASP A 389 10.37 -3.31 -8.74
N VAL A 390 11.70 -3.45 -8.82
CA VAL A 390 12.51 -4.29 -7.92
C VAL A 390 12.68 -3.64 -6.56
N PHE A 391 13.05 -2.37 -6.51
CA PHE A 391 13.40 -1.69 -5.27
C PHE A 391 12.21 -0.92 -4.68
N ASP A 392 12.10 -0.94 -3.35
CA ASP A 392 11.13 -0.19 -2.55
C ASP A 392 11.80 0.99 -1.80
N GLY A 393 13.07 1.28 -2.12
CA GLY A 393 13.86 2.34 -1.48
C GLY A 393 15.36 2.08 -1.49
N ILE A 394 16.07 2.85 -0.65
CA ILE A 394 17.52 2.92 -0.56
C ILE A 394 18.00 2.74 0.89
N ASP A 395 19.14 2.06 1.05
CA ASP A 395 19.92 1.99 2.29
C ASP A 395 21.29 2.63 2.08
N ILE A 396 21.78 3.33 3.10
CA ILE A 396 23.09 3.99 3.10
C ILE A 396 23.97 3.34 4.15
N ASP A 397 24.98 2.60 3.71
CA ASP A 397 25.97 1.97 4.58
C ASP A 397 27.27 2.75 4.50
N TRP A 398 27.32 3.89 5.22
CA TRP A 398 28.51 4.73 5.29
C TRP A 398 29.35 4.31 6.49
N GLU A 399 30.52 3.73 6.21
CA GLU A 399 31.51 3.27 7.18
C GLU A 399 32.77 4.18 7.18
N TYR A 400 32.84 5.28 7.94
CA TYR A 400 31.82 5.84 8.84
C TYR A 400 31.78 7.37 8.74
N PRO A 401 30.59 8.00 8.91
CA PRO A 401 30.47 9.46 8.87
C PRO A 401 31.29 10.12 9.99
N ASN A 402 32.12 11.08 9.61
CA ASN A 402 33.01 11.85 10.48
C ASN A 402 33.96 11.00 11.36
N ALA A 403 34.32 9.80 10.89
CA ALA A 403 35.22 8.88 11.59
C ALA A 403 36.00 7.97 10.60
N CYS A 404 36.87 7.12 11.13
CA CYS A 404 37.64 6.16 10.32
C CYS A 404 36.93 4.79 10.21
N GLY A 405 36.64 4.40 8.97
CA GLY A 405 36.47 3.00 8.54
C GLY A 405 37.75 2.54 7.83
N LEU A 406 37.61 1.96 6.63
CA LEU A 406 38.75 1.70 5.73
C LEU A 406 39.45 3.01 5.30
N THR A 407 38.68 4.09 5.16
CA THR A 407 39.15 5.47 5.01
C THR A 407 38.57 6.35 6.11
N CYS A 408 39.26 7.43 6.47
CA CYS A 408 38.74 8.42 7.40
C CYS A 408 37.90 9.48 6.69
N ASP A 409 36.67 9.68 7.14
CA ASP A 409 35.86 10.85 6.78
C ASP A 409 36.08 12.02 7.75
N THR A 410 36.02 13.23 7.21
CA THR A 410 36.08 14.49 7.96
C THR A 410 34.99 15.47 7.51
N SER A 411 33.85 14.97 7.00
CA SER A 411 32.75 15.80 6.48
C SER A 411 31.97 16.56 7.56
N GLY A 412 32.27 16.30 8.84
CA GLY A 412 31.68 16.94 10.01
C GLY A 412 30.39 16.27 10.49
N PRO A 413 29.97 16.51 11.75
CA PRO A 413 28.89 15.74 12.38
C PRO A 413 27.54 15.81 11.66
N ALA A 414 27.26 16.91 10.95
CA ALA A 414 26.00 17.13 10.23
C ALA A 414 25.94 16.48 8.82
N ALA A 415 27.01 15.84 8.36
CA ALA A 415 27.10 15.30 7.00
C ALA A 415 26.05 14.20 6.73
N LEU A 416 25.95 13.21 7.63
CA LEU A 416 24.96 12.12 7.52
C LEU A 416 23.53 12.66 7.45
N LYS A 417 23.19 13.63 8.30
CA LYS A 417 21.87 14.28 8.31
C LYS A 417 21.58 14.98 6.99
N SER A 418 22.52 15.79 6.50
CA SER A 418 22.34 16.51 5.23
C SER A 418 22.11 15.54 4.06
N LEU A 419 22.88 14.45 4.02
CA LEU A 419 22.78 13.38 3.01
C LEU A 419 21.45 12.62 3.09
N THR A 420 21.05 12.16 4.28
CA THR A 420 19.79 11.44 4.50
C THR A 420 18.54 12.31 4.30
N SER A 421 18.61 13.62 4.61
CA SER A 421 17.54 14.57 4.31
C SER A 421 17.39 14.85 2.82
N ALA A 422 18.50 14.94 2.07
CA ALA A 422 18.44 15.07 0.61
C ALA A 422 17.85 13.81 -0.05
N LEU A 423 18.23 12.62 0.42
CA LEU A 423 17.61 11.36 -0.01
C LEU A 423 16.12 11.33 0.29
N ARG A 424 15.69 11.67 1.52
CA ARG A 424 14.25 11.74 1.86
C ARG A 424 13.49 12.72 0.97
N THR A 425 14.08 13.88 0.68
CA THR A 425 13.48 14.89 -0.21
C THR A 425 13.32 14.35 -1.64
N LYS A 426 14.29 13.57 -2.13
CA LYS A 426 14.29 13.04 -3.50
C LYS A 426 13.42 11.78 -3.68
N PHE A 427 13.48 10.84 -2.73
CA PHE A 427 12.71 9.58 -2.74
C PHE A 427 11.28 9.74 -2.21
N GLY A 428 10.97 10.83 -1.49
CA GLY A 428 9.64 11.11 -0.97
C GLY A 428 9.25 10.24 0.25
N SER A 429 7.96 10.24 0.60
CA SER A 429 7.40 9.47 1.72
C SER A 429 7.15 8.00 1.41
N ASN A 430 6.96 7.67 0.14
CA ASN A 430 6.45 6.35 -0.29
C ASN A 430 7.56 5.30 -0.45
N ASN A 431 8.82 5.75 -0.53
CA ASN A 431 9.99 4.90 -0.59
C ASN A 431 10.71 4.83 0.76
N LEU A 432 11.36 3.71 1.01
CA LEU A 432 12.23 3.53 2.17
C LEU A 432 13.55 4.30 1.98
N VAL A 433 14.00 4.93 3.06
CA VAL A 433 15.35 5.50 3.18
C VAL A 433 15.87 5.06 4.54
N THR A 434 16.86 4.20 4.54
CA THR A 434 17.46 3.60 5.75
C THR A 434 18.97 3.83 5.77
N ALA A 435 19.62 3.53 6.88
CA ALA A 435 21.07 3.52 6.93
C ALA A 435 21.59 2.42 7.85
N ALA A 436 22.67 1.75 7.45
CA ALA A 436 23.50 0.98 8.36
C ALA A 436 24.48 1.89 9.10
N ILE A 437 24.63 1.66 10.39
CA ILE A 437 25.46 2.50 11.26
C ILE A 437 26.28 1.68 12.24
N THR A 438 27.41 2.25 12.64
CA THR A 438 28.29 1.73 13.68
C THR A 438 27.57 1.44 15.00
N ALA A 439 28.05 0.41 15.71
CA ALA A 439 27.70 0.16 17.10
C ALA A 439 28.77 0.62 18.11
N ASP A 440 29.76 1.43 17.71
CA ASP A 440 30.80 1.93 18.63
C ASP A 440 30.22 2.88 19.69
N GLY A 441 29.83 2.30 20.82
CA GLY A 441 29.32 2.98 22.00
C GLY A 441 30.40 3.57 22.91
N SER A 442 31.69 3.40 22.60
CA SER A 442 32.78 3.88 23.46
C SER A 442 32.79 5.42 23.57
N ASN A 443 33.30 5.96 24.68
CA ASN A 443 33.28 7.41 24.93
C ASN A 443 34.20 8.16 23.95
N GLY A 444 33.65 9.09 23.15
CA GLY A 444 34.33 9.69 22.00
C GLY A 444 34.39 8.78 20.76
N GLY A 445 33.68 7.65 20.78
CA GLY A 445 33.61 6.68 19.68
C GLY A 445 32.70 7.13 18.53
N LYS A 446 32.56 6.28 17.51
CA LYS A 446 31.88 6.64 16.24
C LYS A 446 30.41 7.05 16.37
N ILE A 447 29.72 6.68 17.46
CA ILE A 447 28.36 7.17 17.76
C ILE A 447 28.37 8.65 18.21
N ASP A 448 29.42 9.14 18.88
CA ASP A 448 29.47 10.52 19.42
C ASP A 448 29.78 11.60 18.37
N VAL A 449 30.36 11.21 17.22
CA VAL A 449 30.94 12.16 16.26
C VAL A 449 30.05 12.50 15.07
N ALA A 450 28.81 12.00 15.00
CA ALA A 450 27.83 12.32 13.96
C ALA A 450 26.40 12.53 14.51
N ASP A 451 25.60 13.36 13.83
CA ASP A 451 24.22 13.72 14.22
C ASP A 451 23.23 12.61 13.84
N TYR A 452 23.33 11.44 14.49
CA TYR A 452 22.41 10.31 14.27
C TYR A 452 20.97 10.65 14.68
N ALA A 453 20.76 11.51 15.67
CA ALA A 453 19.43 11.95 16.11
C ALA A 453 18.74 12.86 15.06
N GLY A 454 19.50 13.78 14.45
CA GLY A 454 19.02 14.60 13.34
C GLY A 454 18.79 13.79 12.06
N ALA A 455 19.70 12.88 11.70
CA ALA A 455 19.51 11.99 10.55
C ALA A 455 18.31 11.03 10.72
N ALA A 456 18.02 10.56 11.94
CA ALA A 456 16.86 9.72 12.25
C ALA A 456 15.50 10.37 11.92
N GLN A 457 15.44 11.70 11.74
CA GLN A 457 14.23 12.40 11.33
C GLN A 457 13.87 12.11 9.86
N SER A 458 14.89 11.86 9.01
CA SER A 458 14.73 11.60 7.57
C SER A 458 14.66 10.10 7.23
N LEU A 459 15.14 9.23 8.10
CA LEU A 459 15.20 7.78 7.90
C LEU A 459 13.96 7.05 8.41
N ASN A 460 13.63 5.89 7.83
CA ASN A 460 12.66 4.95 8.39
C ASN A 460 13.22 4.32 9.66
N TRP A 461 14.38 3.68 9.56
CA TRP A 461 15.14 3.11 10.67
C TRP A 461 16.65 3.06 10.38
N TYR A 462 17.42 2.68 11.40
CA TYR A 462 18.83 2.32 11.36
C TYR A 462 19.04 0.81 11.50
N ASN A 463 19.92 0.26 10.67
CA ASN A 463 20.51 -1.05 10.85
C ASN A 463 21.77 -0.88 11.74
N VAL A 464 21.63 -1.03 13.07
CA VAL A 464 22.76 -0.83 13.99
C VAL A 464 23.63 -2.08 14.00
N MET A 465 24.85 -1.99 13.46
CA MET A 465 25.79 -3.10 13.27
C MET A 465 26.37 -3.60 14.60
N THR A 466 25.55 -4.24 15.43
CA THR A 466 25.89 -4.75 16.76
C THR A 466 26.62 -6.11 16.73
N TYR A 467 27.56 -6.19 15.80
CA TYR A 467 28.53 -7.26 15.59
C TYR A 467 29.89 -6.61 15.30
N ASP A 468 30.93 -7.42 15.12
CA ASP A 468 32.29 -6.96 14.80
C ASP A 468 32.90 -6.00 15.83
N PHE A 469 32.50 -6.15 17.08
CA PHE A 469 33.14 -5.49 18.21
C PHE A 469 34.58 -5.99 18.42
N PHE A 470 34.84 -7.28 18.18
CA PHE A 470 36.14 -7.92 18.39
C PHE A 470 36.42 -8.97 17.32
N GLY A 471 37.68 -9.06 16.87
CA GLY A 471 38.07 -9.93 15.76
C GLY A 471 39.57 -10.00 15.53
N ALA A 472 39.99 -10.83 14.58
CA ALA A 472 41.39 -11.18 14.37
C ALA A 472 42.31 -10.07 13.84
N TRP A 473 41.80 -8.86 13.59
CA TRP A 473 42.63 -7.66 13.44
C TRP A 473 43.49 -7.42 14.69
N ASP A 474 42.94 -7.73 15.87
CA ASP A 474 43.68 -7.86 17.12
C ASP A 474 44.32 -9.26 17.16
N ALA A 475 45.31 -9.50 16.30
CA ALA A 475 45.87 -10.82 16.01
C ALA A 475 46.42 -11.58 17.23
N LYS A 476 46.77 -10.87 18.31
CA LYS A 476 47.26 -11.45 19.57
C LYS A 476 46.15 -11.69 20.60
N GLY A 477 44.90 -11.45 20.24
CA GLY A 477 43.78 -11.37 21.17
C GLY A 477 43.84 -10.08 22.02
N PRO A 478 43.16 -10.04 23.17
CA PRO A 478 42.44 -11.16 23.79
C PRO A 478 41.24 -11.66 22.97
N THR A 479 40.95 -12.96 23.03
CA THR A 479 39.72 -13.53 22.46
C THR A 479 38.50 -12.92 23.13
N ALA A 480 37.53 -12.48 22.33
CA ALA A 480 36.30 -11.87 22.84
C ALA A 480 35.13 -12.16 21.90
N PRO A 481 33.90 -12.23 22.42
CA PRO A 481 32.73 -12.44 21.57
C PRO A 481 32.59 -11.28 20.59
N HIS A 482 32.33 -11.53 19.31
CA HIS A 482 32.27 -10.44 18.32
C HIS A 482 30.96 -9.64 18.34
N SER A 483 29.89 -10.19 18.93
CA SER A 483 28.55 -9.60 18.96
C SER A 483 27.88 -9.54 20.36
N PRO A 484 28.59 -9.23 21.46
CA PRO A 484 28.03 -9.26 22.82
C PRO A 484 26.80 -8.37 22.96
N LEU A 485 25.74 -8.95 23.53
CA LEU A 485 24.52 -8.24 23.86
C LEU A 485 24.75 -7.24 25.00
N THR A 486 25.51 -7.63 26.02
CA THR A 486 25.76 -6.85 27.24
C THR A 486 27.26 -6.67 27.53
N PRO A 487 27.68 -5.65 28.29
CA PRO A 487 29.03 -5.63 28.85
C PRO A 487 29.23 -6.84 29.79
N TYR A 488 30.49 -7.22 30.00
CA TYR A 488 30.88 -8.30 30.92
C TYR A 488 32.26 -8.02 31.53
N THR A 489 32.54 -8.62 32.69
CA THR A 489 33.85 -8.50 33.36
C THR A 489 34.96 -9.06 32.48
N GLY A 490 35.95 -8.24 32.13
CA GLY A 490 37.03 -8.62 31.22
C GLY A 490 36.73 -8.38 29.73
N ILE A 491 35.67 -7.63 29.39
CA ILE A 491 35.49 -7.13 28.02
C ILE A 491 36.68 -6.23 27.61
N PRO A 492 37.34 -6.45 26.45
CA PRO A 492 38.59 -5.74 26.14
C PRO A 492 38.43 -4.23 25.90
N LYS A 493 37.22 -3.79 25.51
CA LYS A 493 36.88 -2.39 25.28
C LYS A 493 35.50 -2.07 25.85
N ALA A 494 35.39 -0.99 26.61
CA ALA A 494 34.11 -0.52 27.17
C ALA A 494 33.25 0.15 26.09
N GLY A 495 31.92 0.05 26.20
CA GLY A 495 30.98 0.53 25.17
C GLY A 495 30.87 -0.35 23.92
N PHE A 496 31.58 -1.49 23.89
CA PHE A 496 31.60 -2.45 22.77
C PHE A 496 30.62 -3.60 23.02
N SER A 497 29.35 -3.25 23.25
CA SER A 497 28.24 -4.20 23.32
C SER A 497 26.97 -3.60 22.73
N ALA A 498 26.07 -4.47 22.25
CA ALA A 498 24.82 -4.06 21.61
C ALA A 498 23.95 -3.19 22.53
N SER A 499 23.87 -3.54 23.82
CA SER A 499 23.08 -2.80 24.80
C SER A 499 23.61 -1.40 25.06
N GLU A 500 24.93 -1.21 25.11
CA GLU A 500 25.55 0.11 25.29
C GLU A 500 25.36 0.98 24.04
N ALA A 501 25.57 0.43 22.85
CA ALA A 501 25.36 1.12 21.58
C ALA A 501 23.91 1.63 21.42
N ILE A 502 22.94 0.74 21.64
CA ILE A 502 21.50 1.04 21.57
C ILE A 502 21.09 2.04 22.66
N ALA A 503 21.59 1.89 23.89
CA ALA A 503 21.32 2.85 24.97
C ALA A 503 21.86 4.25 24.63
N LYS A 504 23.03 4.33 23.99
CA LYS A 504 23.67 5.58 23.60
C LYS A 504 22.91 6.30 22.48
N LEU A 505 22.50 5.59 21.43
CA LEU A 505 21.63 6.15 20.38
C LEU A 505 20.29 6.64 20.94
N LYS A 506 19.69 5.89 21.87
CA LYS A 506 18.47 6.32 22.60
C LYS A 506 18.75 7.58 23.44
N ALA A 507 19.90 7.69 24.09
CA ALA A 507 20.30 8.87 24.88
C ALA A 507 20.56 10.12 24.01
N GLN A 508 21.03 9.96 22.77
CA GLN A 508 21.10 11.04 21.78
C GLN A 508 19.71 11.48 21.27
N GLY A 509 18.65 10.72 21.55
CA GLY A 509 17.27 11.03 21.14
C GLY A 509 16.77 10.23 19.93
N VAL A 510 17.49 9.20 19.46
CA VAL A 510 16.97 8.31 18.40
C VAL A 510 15.83 7.45 18.97
N PRO A 511 14.63 7.44 18.36
CA PRO A 511 13.52 6.61 18.84
C PRO A 511 13.87 5.13 18.79
N ALA A 512 13.57 4.38 19.85
CA ALA A 512 13.84 2.94 19.91
C ALA A 512 13.20 2.17 18.73
N SER A 513 11.99 2.57 18.31
CA SER A 513 11.29 1.99 17.15
C SER A 513 12.03 2.18 15.81
N LYS A 514 13.00 3.10 15.73
CA LYS A 514 13.86 3.32 14.57
C LYS A 514 15.22 2.61 14.66
N LEU A 515 15.44 1.78 15.67
CA LEU A 515 16.69 1.01 15.83
C LEU A 515 16.42 -0.47 15.58
N LEU A 516 17.17 -1.09 14.67
CA LEU A 516 17.20 -2.54 14.49
C LEU A 516 18.47 -3.12 15.11
N LEU A 517 18.34 -4.25 15.81
CA LEU A 517 19.47 -5.00 16.34
C LEU A 517 20.16 -5.82 15.24
N GLY A 518 21.48 -5.70 15.08
CA GLY A 518 22.26 -6.47 14.11
C GLY A 518 22.75 -7.82 14.63
N ILE A 519 22.65 -8.85 13.79
CA ILE A 519 23.12 -10.23 14.04
C ILE A 519 24.12 -10.65 12.96
N GLY A 520 25.24 -11.25 13.36
CA GLY A 520 26.18 -11.88 12.42
C GLY A 520 25.81 -13.35 12.17
N PHE A 521 25.61 -13.74 10.91
CA PHE A 521 25.40 -15.14 10.48
C PHE A 521 26.73 -15.86 10.18
N TYR A 522 27.79 -15.37 10.81
CA TYR A 522 29.18 -15.80 10.75
C TYR A 522 29.76 -15.66 12.16
N GLY A 523 30.92 -16.26 12.39
CA GLY A 523 31.73 -15.99 13.56
C GLY A 523 33.01 -15.24 13.24
N ARG A 524 33.60 -14.62 14.26
CA ARG A 524 35.00 -14.20 14.24
C ARG A 524 35.85 -15.07 15.14
N GLY A 525 37.09 -15.33 14.73
CA GLY A 525 37.93 -16.32 15.38
C GLY A 525 39.43 -16.13 15.26
N TRP A 526 40.13 -16.70 16.24
CA TRP A 526 41.57 -16.66 16.43
C TRP A 526 42.16 -18.07 16.49
N THR A 527 43.43 -18.23 16.18
CA THR A 527 44.16 -19.50 16.36
C THR A 527 45.34 -19.35 17.33
N GLY A 528 45.83 -20.49 17.81
CA GLY A 528 46.89 -20.57 18.82
C GLY A 528 46.47 -19.98 20.17
N VAL A 529 45.21 -20.18 20.56
CA VAL A 529 44.66 -19.53 21.75
C VAL A 529 45.08 -20.23 23.04
N THR A 530 45.13 -19.48 24.15
CA THR A 530 45.66 -19.98 25.43
C THR A 530 44.61 -20.45 26.44
N GLN A 531 43.31 -20.28 26.18
CA GLN A 531 42.21 -20.69 27.07
C GLN A 531 40.87 -20.79 26.34
N ASP A 532 39.96 -21.61 26.88
CA ASP A 532 38.62 -21.85 26.33
C ASP A 532 37.71 -20.63 26.46
N ALA A 533 37.74 -19.96 27.62
CA ALA A 533 36.92 -18.80 27.90
C ALA A 533 37.49 -17.53 27.22
N PRO A 534 36.64 -16.52 26.93
CA PRO A 534 37.10 -15.20 26.49
C PRO A 534 38.19 -14.61 27.40
N GLY A 535 39.13 -13.86 26.83
CA GLY A 535 40.27 -13.24 27.51
C GLY A 535 41.63 -13.86 27.16
N GLY A 536 41.66 -14.95 26.39
CA GLY A 536 42.90 -15.66 26.04
C GLY A 536 43.72 -14.92 24.99
N THR A 537 45.05 -15.00 25.07
CA THR A 537 45.93 -14.54 23.99
C THR A 537 45.86 -15.49 22.79
N ALA A 538 46.20 -15.00 21.60
CA ALA A 538 46.22 -15.73 20.34
C ALA A 538 47.55 -15.53 19.58
N THR A 539 47.77 -16.32 18.52
CA THR A 539 48.90 -16.15 17.60
C THR A 539 48.51 -15.59 16.23
N GLY A 540 47.21 -15.59 15.89
CA GLY A 540 46.71 -15.00 14.65
C GLY A 540 45.23 -15.28 14.41
N ALA A 541 44.77 -15.00 13.19
CA ALA A 541 43.42 -15.32 12.74
C ALA A 541 43.19 -16.84 12.59
N ALA A 542 41.98 -17.31 12.93
CA ALA A 542 41.60 -18.69 12.64
C ALA A 542 41.41 -18.91 11.12
N PRO A 543 41.74 -20.09 10.56
CA PRO A 543 41.45 -20.39 9.17
C PRO A 543 39.94 -20.35 8.91
N GLY A 544 39.52 -19.60 7.90
CA GLY A 544 38.12 -19.51 7.45
C GLY A 544 38.01 -19.72 5.94
N THR A 545 36.83 -20.13 5.48
CA THR A 545 36.59 -20.57 4.09
C THR A 545 36.81 -19.47 3.05
N TYR A 546 36.45 -18.22 3.36
CA TYR A 546 36.59 -17.07 2.44
C TYR A 546 37.59 -16.01 2.93
N GLU A 547 37.74 -15.86 4.24
CA GLU A 547 38.63 -14.87 4.86
C GLU A 547 39.21 -15.45 6.16
N ALA A 548 40.48 -15.16 6.45
CA ALA A 548 41.08 -15.60 7.71
C ALA A 548 40.46 -14.81 8.88
N GLY A 549 39.95 -15.53 9.88
CA GLY A 549 39.32 -14.97 11.07
C GLY A 549 37.82 -14.73 10.93
N ILE A 550 37.19 -15.13 9.82
CA ILE A 550 35.74 -15.13 9.60
C ILE A 550 35.30 -16.50 9.06
N GLU A 551 34.22 -17.07 9.59
CA GLU A 551 33.64 -18.31 9.05
C GLU A 551 32.11 -18.33 9.19
N ASP A 552 31.42 -18.89 8.20
CA ASP A 552 29.96 -18.96 8.16
C ASP A 552 29.39 -19.81 9.30
N TYR A 553 28.25 -19.40 9.87
CA TYR A 553 27.57 -20.18 10.91
C TYR A 553 27.29 -21.62 10.46
N LYS A 554 26.86 -21.82 9.20
CA LYS A 554 26.57 -23.14 8.61
C LYS A 554 27.77 -24.10 8.64
N VAL A 555 29.00 -23.57 8.68
CA VAL A 555 30.25 -24.33 8.80
C VAL A 555 30.56 -24.52 10.30
N LEU A 556 30.66 -23.42 11.05
CA LEU A 556 31.04 -23.42 12.47
C LEU A 556 30.18 -24.34 13.33
N LYS A 557 28.86 -24.39 13.09
CA LYS A 557 27.95 -25.25 13.85
C LYS A 557 28.29 -26.75 13.80
N ASN A 558 29.07 -27.16 12.80
CA ASN A 558 29.51 -28.55 12.59
C ASN A 558 31.00 -28.74 12.90
N THR A 559 31.85 -27.78 12.53
CA THR A 559 33.32 -27.88 12.66
C THR A 559 33.85 -27.41 14.01
N CYS A 560 33.16 -26.46 14.66
CA CYS A 560 33.52 -25.90 15.96
C CYS A 560 32.26 -25.57 16.79
N PRO A 561 31.49 -26.59 17.23
CA PRO A 561 30.24 -26.37 17.97
C PRO A 561 30.46 -25.59 19.27
N ALA A 562 29.47 -24.76 19.65
CA ALA A 562 29.55 -23.90 20.81
C ALA A 562 29.80 -24.69 22.11
N THR A 563 30.85 -24.31 22.84
CA THR A 563 31.23 -24.89 24.14
C THR A 563 30.77 -24.04 25.31
N GLY A 564 30.41 -22.77 25.07
CA GLY A 564 29.87 -21.88 26.08
C GLY A 564 29.16 -20.65 25.52
N THR A 565 28.60 -19.85 26.41
CA THR A 565 27.99 -18.54 26.08
C THR A 565 28.44 -17.49 27.08
N ILE A 566 28.71 -16.28 26.62
CA ILE A 566 28.97 -15.10 27.45
C ILE A 566 28.24 -13.90 26.86
N ALA A 567 27.75 -12.97 27.69
CA ALA A 567 27.11 -11.74 27.22
C ALA A 567 26.05 -11.95 26.10
N GLY A 568 25.27 -13.02 26.18
CA GLY A 568 24.26 -13.36 25.16
C GLY A 568 24.80 -13.74 23.77
N THR A 569 26.06 -14.16 23.66
CA THR A 569 26.69 -14.67 22.42
C THR A 569 27.39 -16.00 22.69
N ALA A 570 27.47 -16.89 21.71
CA ALA A 570 28.14 -18.18 21.87
C ALA A 570 29.65 -18.04 21.61
N TYR A 571 30.42 -18.96 22.19
CA TYR A 571 31.80 -19.20 21.82
C TYR A 571 32.12 -20.69 21.80
N ALA A 572 33.18 -21.04 21.07
CA ALA A 572 33.69 -22.38 20.89
C ALA A 572 35.21 -22.35 20.93
N HIS A 573 35.83 -23.38 21.54
CA HIS A 573 37.25 -23.66 21.40
C HIS A 573 37.41 -25.08 20.84
N CYS A 574 38.08 -25.20 19.69
CA CYS A 574 38.25 -26.46 18.97
C CYS A 574 39.69 -26.60 18.45
N GLY A 575 40.45 -27.53 19.02
CA GLY A 575 41.87 -27.70 18.72
C GLY A 575 42.67 -26.48 19.18
N THR A 576 43.18 -25.68 18.24
CA THR A 576 43.85 -24.40 18.52
C THR A 576 42.99 -23.18 18.19
N ASN A 577 41.78 -23.38 17.67
CA ASN A 577 40.93 -22.33 17.11
C ASN A 577 39.82 -21.93 18.08
N TRP A 578 39.69 -20.64 18.34
CA TRP A 578 38.60 -20.05 19.12
C TRP A 578 37.68 -19.26 18.22
N TRP A 579 36.38 -19.43 18.37
CA TRP A 579 35.36 -18.72 17.59
C TRP A 579 34.28 -18.16 18.51
N SER A 580 33.74 -17.01 18.14
CA SER A 580 32.45 -16.54 18.66
C SER A 580 31.51 -16.24 17.51
N TYR A 581 30.25 -16.62 17.68
CA TYR A 581 29.18 -16.51 16.69
C TYR A 581 27.81 -16.54 17.37
N ASP A 582 26.76 -16.21 16.62
CA ASP A 582 25.38 -16.38 17.08
C ASP A 582 24.81 -17.77 16.71
N THR A 583 23.95 -18.27 17.59
CA THR A 583 23.22 -19.54 17.47
C THR A 583 21.73 -19.28 17.58
N PRO A 584 20.85 -20.24 17.22
CA PRO A 584 19.40 -20.07 17.42
C PRO A 584 19.00 -19.70 18.86
N ALA A 585 19.72 -20.23 19.85
CA ALA A 585 19.49 -19.92 21.26
C ALA A 585 19.88 -18.47 21.60
N THR A 586 21.07 -18.01 21.20
CA THR A 586 21.53 -16.64 21.49
C THR A 586 20.76 -15.60 20.70
N ILE A 587 20.38 -15.90 19.46
CA ILE A 587 19.42 -15.10 18.68
C ILE A 587 18.09 -15.00 19.42
N GLY A 588 17.54 -16.10 19.93
CA GLY A 588 16.32 -16.08 20.74
C GLY A 588 16.39 -15.11 21.93
N THR A 589 17.50 -15.14 22.67
CA THR A 589 17.78 -14.18 23.75
C THR A 589 17.88 -12.74 23.25
N LYS A 590 18.62 -12.50 22.16
CA LYS A 590 18.81 -11.18 21.54
C LYS A 590 17.49 -10.59 21.02
N MET A 591 16.63 -11.40 20.39
CA MET A 591 15.32 -10.94 19.92
C MET A 591 14.36 -10.64 21.07
N ALA A 592 14.36 -11.46 22.14
CA ALA A 592 13.59 -11.17 23.35
C ALA A 592 14.01 -9.84 24.00
N TRP A 593 15.32 -9.56 24.03
CA TRP A 593 15.86 -8.27 24.48
C TRP A 593 15.50 -7.12 23.54
N ALA A 594 15.57 -7.30 22.21
CA ALA A 594 15.15 -6.29 21.25
C ALA A 594 13.67 -5.88 21.44
N LYS A 595 12.80 -6.86 21.68
CA LYS A 595 11.39 -6.60 22.02
C LYS A 595 11.25 -5.84 23.35
N SER A 596 11.96 -6.23 24.41
CA SER A 596 11.88 -5.55 25.72
C SER A 596 12.44 -4.12 25.69
N GLN A 597 13.36 -3.81 24.78
CA GLN A 597 13.89 -2.47 24.54
C GLN A 597 13.01 -1.58 23.65
N GLY A 598 11.91 -2.11 23.09
CA GLY A 598 11.01 -1.40 22.19
C GLY A 598 11.58 -1.20 20.79
N LEU A 599 12.55 -2.03 20.35
CA LEU A 599 13.24 -1.86 19.07
C LEU A 599 12.30 -2.07 17.86
N GLY A 600 12.63 -1.47 16.72
CA GLY A 600 11.87 -1.63 15.47
C GLY A 600 11.88 -3.08 14.95
N GLY A 601 12.89 -3.84 15.32
CA GLY A 601 13.09 -5.22 14.92
C GLY A 601 14.57 -5.60 14.95
N ALA A 602 15.00 -6.41 14.00
CA ALA A 602 16.39 -6.82 13.85
C ALA A 602 16.75 -7.04 12.37
N PHE A 603 18.05 -7.07 12.11
CA PHE A 603 18.60 -7.42 10.81
C PHE A 603 19.85 -8.29 10.93
N PHE A 604 20.33 -8.84 9.82
CA PHE A 604 21.53 -9.69 9.81
C PHE A 604 22.40 -9.54 8.57
N TRP A 605 23.70 -9.74 8.80
CA TRP A 605 24.73 -9.93 7.78
C TRP A 605 25.24 -11.37 7.87
N GLU A 606 25.15 -12.23 6.86
CA GLU A 606 24.44 -12.11 5.58
C GLU A 606 23.75 -13.45 5.25
N PHE A 607 22.82 -13.47 4.30
CA PHE A 607 22.03 -14.67 3.98
C PHE A 607 22.86 -15.93 3.68
N SER A 608 24.05 -15.79 3.07
CA SER A 608 24.86 -16.94 2.69
C SER A 608 25.47 -17.69 3.87
N GLY A 609 25.58 -17.06 5.04
CA GLY A 609 26.16 -17.66 6.25
C GLY A 609 25.23 -18.63 6.98
N ASP A 610 23.91 -18.55 6.73
CA ASP A 610 22.92 -19.48 7.29
C ASP A 610 22.96 -20.84 6.58
N THR A 611 22.43 -21.82 7.29
CA THR A 611 22.14 -23.19 6.87
C THR A 611 21.15 -23.26 5.70
N SER A 612 21.18 -24.37 4.97
CA SER A 612 20.30 -24.62 3.81
C SER A 612 18.81 -24.68 4.13
N ASN A 613 18.41 -24.73 5.41
CA ASN A 613 17.04 -24.68 5.91
C ASN A 613 16.70 -23.38 6.67
N GLY A 614 17.58 -22.38 6.65
CA GLY A 614 17.34 -21.05 7.20
C GLY A 614 17.15 -21.04 8.72
N GLU A 615 18.00 -21.76 9.45
CA GLU A 615 17.92 -21.96 10.90
C GLU A 615 18.05 -20.65 11.69
N LEU A 616 19.01 -19.78 11.35
CA LEU A 616 19.18 -18.49 12.03
C LEU A 616 18.06 -17.51 11.65
N VAL A 617 17.64 -17.45 10.38
CA VAL A 617 16.47 -16.67 9.96
C VAL A 617 15.21 -17.12 10.71
N SER A 618 15.07 -18.43 10.94
CA SER A 618 13.94 -19.00 11.72
C SER A 618 13.99 -18.56 13.18
N ALA A 619 15.18 -18.54 13.79
CA ALA A 619 15.36 -18.06 15.15
C ALA A 619 15.01 -16.57 15.29
N MET A 620 15.42 -15.73 14.33
CA MET A 620 15.06 -14.31 14.31
C MET A 620 13.55 -14.10 14.15
N ASN A 621 12.93 -14.73 13.15
CA ASN A 621 11.49 -14.64 12.90
C ASN A 621 10.64 -15.12 14.08
N ASN A 622 11.03 -16.22 14.73
CA ASN A 622 10.32 -16.74 15.89
C ASN A 622 10.55 -15.87 17.13
N GLY A 623 11.76 -15.30 17.30
CA GLY A 623 12.09 -14.42 18.40
C GLY A 623 11.43 -13.04 18.32
N LEU A 624 11.15 -12.53 17.12
CA LEU A 624 10.53 -11.21 16.90
C LEU A 624 9.00 -11.18 16.99
N LYS A 625 8.34 -12.35 16.97
CA LYS A 625 6.87 -12.50 17.11
C LYS A 625 6.37 -12.32 18.54
#